data_AF-A0A9E1Q6I0-F1
#
_entry.id   AF-A0A9E1Q6I0-F1
#
_cell.length_a   1.000
_cell.length_b   1.000
_cell.length_c   1.000
_cell.angle_alpha   90.00
_cell.angle_beta   90.00
_cell.angle_gamma   90.00
#
_symmetry.space_group_name_H-M   'P 1'
#
loop_
_entity.id
_entity.type
_entity.pdbx_description
1 polymer ?
#
loop_
_entity_poly.entity_id
_entity_poly.type
_entity_poly.pdbx_seq_one_letter_code
_entity_poly.pdbx_strand_id
1 'polypeptide(L)' 'GSESFDSEGDSLSFYWDQISGDIVYLESFDNNTTTFRATPGEYTFKLTVSDSYGSSSSENTTISVAQEPNSPPEVVLKVY' A
#
# COMPACT_ATOMS: atom_id res chain seq x y z
N GLY A 1 -0.81 6.12 -7.08
CA GLY A 1 -1.46 6.64 -8.31
C GLY A 1 -1.40 8.15 -8.44
N SER A 2 -0.67 8.87 -7.58
CA SER A 2 -0.60 10.34 -7.64
C SER A 2 0.02 10.91 -8.92
N GLU A 3 0.79 10.09 -9.64
CA GLU A 3 1.41 10.45 -10.93
C GLU A 3 0.56 10.03 -12.14
N SER A 4 -0.62 9.43 -11.93
CA SER A 4 -1.54 9.09 -13.01
C SER A 4 -2.15 10.37 -13.61
N PHE A 5 -2.23 10.43 -14.93
CA PHE A 5 -2.80 11.54 -15.67
C PHE A 5 -3.53 11.05 -16.91
N ASP A 6 -4.44 11.89 -17.39
CA ASP A 6 -5.11 11.75 -18.67
C ASP A 6 -4.63 12.87 -19.60
N SER A 7 -4.37 12.57 -20.88
CA SER A 7 -3.78 13.53 -21.83
C SER A 7 -4.74 14.66 -22.20
N GLU A 8 -6.03 14.38 -22.18
CA GLU A 8 -7.14 15.29 -22.46
C GLU A 8 -7.54 16.09 -21.20
N GLY A 9 -7.02 15.69 -20.04
CA GLY A 9 -7.24 16.35 -18.75
C GLY A 9 -8.51 15.89 -18.06
N ASP A 10 -9.03 14.71 -18.41
CA ASP A 10 -10.23 14.16 -17.81
C ASP A 10 -10.04 13.79 -16.33
N SER A 11 -11.16 13.84 -15.59
CA SER A 11 -11.17 13.46 -14.18
C SER A 11 -10.95 11.96 -14.02
N LEU A 12 -10.07 11.59 -13.09
CA LEU A 12 -9.69 10.21 -12.85
C LEU A 12 -10.34 9.63 -11.58
N SER A 13 -10.76 8.39 -11.69
CA SER A 13 -11.24 7.52 -10.61
C SER A 13 -10.18 6.48 -10.29
N PHE A 14 -10.01 6.13 -9.02
CA PHE A 14 -8.97 5.22 -8.57
C PHE A 14 -9.60 4.11 -7.72
N TYR A 15 -9.19 2.88 -7.96
CA TYR A 15 -9.66 1.72 -7.24
C TYR A 15 -8.50 0.76 -6.94
N TRP A 16 -8.36 0.42 -5.66
CA TRP A 16 -7.29 -0.43 -5.16
C TRP A 16 -7.85 -1.80 -4.76
N ASP A 17 -7.24 -2.85 -5.29
CA ASP A 17 -7.51 -4.24 -4.90
C ASP A 17 -6.25 -4.89 -4.33
N GLN A 18 -6.42 -5.67 -3.27
CA GLN A 18 -5.39 -6.62 -2.85
C GLN A 18 -5.49 -7.89 -3.69
N ILE A 19 -4.37 -8.31 -4.29
CA ILE A 19 -4.27 -9.47 -5.17
C ILE A 19 -3.69 -10.68 -4.44
N SER A 20 -2.77 -10.47 -3.50
CA SER A 20 -2.09 -11.54 -2.77
C SER A 20 -1.64 -11.10 -1.37
N GLY A 21 -1.21 -12.06 -0.55
CA GLY A 21 -0.81 -11.86 0.84
C GLY A 21 -1.98 -12.02 1.81
N ASP A 22 -1.70 -11.89 3.11
CA ASP A 22 -2.73 -11.89 4.13
C ASP A 22 -3.66 -10.68 3.97
N ILE A 23 -4.96 -10.86 4.14
CA ILE A 23 -5.94 -9.79 3.89
C ILE A 23 -5.68 -8.61 4.85
N VAL A 24 -5.51 -7.43 4.26
CA VAL A 24 -5.35 -6.16 4.99
C VAL A 24 -6.54 -5.24 4.76
N TYR A 25 -6.75 -4.32 5.70
CA TYR A 25 -7.68 -3.22 5.51
C TYR A 25 -6.96 -2.06 4.82
N LEU A 26 -7.52 -1.61 3.69
CA LEU A 26 -7.03 -0.45 2.95
C LEU A 26 -7.72 0.82 3.46
N GLU A 27 -6.93 1.76 3.97
CA GLU A 27 -7.34 3.12 4.28
C GLU A 27 -7.07 4.01 3.06
N SER A 28 -8.03 4.82 2.65
CA SER A 28 -7.82 5.80 1.56
C SER A 28 -7.86 7.22 2.13
N PHE A 29 -6.85 8.02 1.77
CA PHE A 29 -6.69 9.39 2.26
C PHE A 29 -7.11 10.44 1.22
N ASP A 30 -6.86 10.19 -0.08
CA ASP A 30 -7.00 11.16 -1.16
C ASP A 30 -7.40 10.55 -2.53
N ASN A 31 -8.10 9.41 -2.52
CA ASN A 31 -8.52 8.61 -3.68
C ASN A 31 -7.37 8.01 -4.51
N ASN A 32 -6.28 8.73 -4.79
CA ASN A 32 -5.18 8.27 -5.65
C ASN A 32 -4.06 7.51 -4.89
N THR A 33 -4.06 7.58 -3.55
CA THR A 33 -3.23 6.75 -2.67
C THR A 33 -4.07 5.93 -1.70
N THR A 34 -3.44 4.88 -1.16
CA THR A 34 -3.98 4.07 -0.07
C THR A 34 -2.86 3.70 0.89
N THR A 35 -3.22 3.48 2.14
CA THR A 35 -2.33 3.02 3.20
C THR A 35 -2.93 1.78 3.85
N PHE A 36 -2.08 0.93 4.41
CA PHE A 36 -2.53 -0.26 5.13
C PHE A 36 -1.56 -0.57 6.27
N ARG A 37 -2.03 -1.40 7.21
CA ARG A 37 -1.20 -1.99 8.26
C ARG A 37 -1.14 -3.49 8.06
N ALA A 38 0.05 -4.05 8.23
CA ALA A 38 0.33 -5.44 7.94
C ALA A 38 1.38 -6.01 8.89
N THR A 39 1.31 -7.32 9.11
CA THR A 39 2.41 -8.09 9.71
C THR A 39 3.50 -8.36 8.67
N PRO A 40 4.70 -8.80 9.09
CA PRO A 40 5.76 -9.16 8.15
C PRO A 40 5.29 -10.17 7.10
N GLY A 41 5.60 -9.91 5.83
CA GLY A 41 5.08 -10.67 4.69
C GLY A 41 5.17 -9.91 3.37
N GLU A 42 4.72 -10.54 2.29
CA GLU A 42 4.63 -9.97 0.95
C GLU A 42 3.17 -9.71 0.58
N TYR A 43 2.90 -8.53 0.03
CA TYR A 43 1.55 -8.10 -0.34
C TYR A 43 1.55 -7.50 -1.74
N THR A 44 0.74 -8.04 -2.65
CA THR A 44 0.56 -7.47 -3.99
C THR A 44 -0.77 -6.73 -4.07
N PHE A 45 -0.74 -5.51 -4.58
CA PHE A 45 -1.91 -4.68 -4.82
C PHE A 45 -1.99 -4.31 -6.30
N LYS A 46 -3.22 -4.16 -6.80
CA LYS A 46 -3.52 -3.62 -8.13
C LYS A 46 -4.21 -2.28 -7.97
N LEU A 47 -3.67 -1.26 -8.63
CA LEU A 47 -4.38 0.00 -8.85
C LEU A 47 -5.06 -0.06 -10.22
N THR A 48 -6.35 0.26 -10.27
CA THR A 48 -7.09 0.52 -11.50
C THR A 48 -7.46 2.00 -11.55
N VAL A 49 -7.11 2.68 -12.64
CA VAL A 49 -7.42 4.09 -12.88
C VAL A 49 -8.39 4.16 -14.05
N SER A 50 -9.48 4.90 -13.92
CA SER A 50 -10.50 5.06 -14.96
C SER A 50 -10.81 6.53 -15.23
N ASP A 51 -10.96 6.91 -16.49
CA ASP A 51 -11.44 8.23 -16.90
C ASP A 51 -12.97 8.35 -16.80
N SER A 52 -13.51 9.53 -17.06
CA SER A 52 -14.95 9.82 -17.05
C SER A 52 -15.72 9.23 -18.24
N TYR A 53 -15.02 8.77 -19.28
CA TYR A 53 -15.58 8.19 -20.51
C TYR A 53 -15.57 6.64 -20.49
N GLY A 54 -15.01 6.04 -19.44
CA GLY A 54 -14.99 4.61 -19.19
C GLY A 54 -13.73 3.88 -19.66
N SER A 55 -12.69 4.59 -20.14
CA SER A 55 -11.39 3.96 -20.38
C SER A 55 -10.69 3.70 -19.05
N SER A 56 -9.95 2.60 -18.96
CA SER A 56 -9.24 2.24 -17.73
C SER A 56 -7.87 1.62 -18.01
N SER A 57 -6.93 1.87 -17.10
CA SER A 57 -5.63 1.21 -17.05
C SER A 57 -5.38 0.64 -15.66
N SER A 58 -4.56 -0.41 -15.55
CA SER A 58 -4.24 -1.02 -14.26
C SER A 58 -2.78 -1.41 -14.14
N GLU A 59 -2.24 -1.30 -12.94
CA GLU A 59 -0.87 -1.69 -12.63
C GLU A 59 -0.77 -2.35 -11.26
N ASN A 60 0.17 -3.31 -11.13
CA ASN A 60 0.39 -4.05 -9.90
C ASN A 60 1.67 -3.56 -9.21
N THR A 61 1.66 -3.59 -7.88
CA THR A 61 2.85 -3.36 -7.05
C THR A 61 2.93 -4.39 -5.94
N THR A 62 4.14 -4.79 -5.57
CA THR A 62 4.40 -5.72 -4.47
C THR A 62 5.19 -5.02 -3.37
N ILE A 63 4.72 -5.17 -2.14
CA ILE A 63 5.29 -4.56 -0.94
C ILE A 63 5.76 -5.67 0.00
N SER A 64 7.05 -5.62 0.35
CA SER A 64 7.67 -6.48 1.34
C SER A 64 7.69 -5.77 2.69
N VAL A 65 7.05 -6.37 3.70
CA VAL A 65 7.08 -5.91 5.09
C VAL A 65 8.06 -6.79 5.85
N ALA A 66 9.19 -6.21 6.25
CA ALA A 66 10.21 -6.92 7.01
C ALA A 66 9.78 -7.11 8.48
N GLN A 67 10.32 -8.16 9.11
CA GLN A 67 10.19 -8.33 10.55
C GLN A 67 10.98 -7.23 11.29
N GLU A 68 10.34 -6.63 12.30
CA GLU A 68 11.04 -5.69 13.17
C GLU A 68 12.13 -6.39 13.98
N PRO A 69 13.37 -5.86 13.99
CA PRO A 69 14.43 -6.39 14.85
C PRO A 69 14.05 -6.24 16.32
N ASN A 70 14.04 -7.34 17.07
CA ASN A 70 13.82 -7.33 18.52
C ASN A 70 14.95 -8.06 19.23
N SER A 71 15.77 -7.31 19.98
CA SER A 71 16.83 -7.85 20.84
C SER A 71 16.38 -7.82 22.29
N PRO A 72 16.72 -8.84 23.10
CA PRO A 72 16.38 -8.82 24.52
C PRO A 72 17.04 -7.62 25.23
N PRO A 73 16.42 -7.08 26.30
CA PRO A 73 17.02 -6.01 27.07
C PRO A 73 18.28 -6.50 27.82
N GLU A 74 19.30 -5.65 27.93
CA GLU A 74 20.48 -5.94 28.74
C GLU A 74 20.21 -5.62 30.22
N VAL A 75 20.41 -6.61 31.09
CA VAL A 75 20.29 -6.45 32.54
C VAL A 75 21.66 -6.12 33.13
N VAL A 76 21.79 -4.97 33.80
CA VAL A 76 23.00 -4.57 34.53
C VAL A 76 22.66 -4.38 36.00
N LEU A 77 23.25 -5.21 36.87
CA LEU A 77 23.18 -5.06 38.33
C LEU A 77 24.48 -4.42 38.84
N LYS A 78 24.38 -3.30 39.56
CA LYS A 78 25.47 -2.74 40.35
C LYS A 78 25.17 -2.96 41.83
N VAL A 79 26.01 -3.73 42.49
CA VAL A 79 25.99 -3.90 43.95
C VAL A 79 27.17 -3.10 44.51
N TYR A 80 26.90 -2.26 45.52
CA TYR A 80 27.90 -1.55 46.31
C TYR A 80 28.02 -2.19 47.69
#